data_AF-A0A370GYX9-F1
#
_entry.id   AF-A0A370GYX9-F1
#
_cell.length_a   1.000
_cell.length_b   1.000
_cell.length_c   1.000
_cell.angle_alpha   90.00
_cell.angle_beta   90.00
_cell.angle_gamma   90.00
#
_symmetry.space_group_name_H-M   'P 1'
#
loop_
_entity.id
_entity.type
_entity.pdbx_description
1 polymer ?
#
loop_
_entity_poly.entity_id
_entity_poly.type
_entity_poly.pdbx_seq_one_letter_code
_entity_poly.pdbx_strand_id
1 'polypeptide(L)'
;MVERAGNGGLARPLGLAARMTADQHAEVNIEANEIGAAIAPVLDRITCPVRYVLATGANLGGSQEEMAAVRASLGPVLARNKNIQVSAQVASNHSHILRKDYHAVADAVRETAADLDEEVSAD
;
A
#
# COMPACT_ATOMS: atom_id res chain seq x y z
N MET A 1 6.53 -27.36 28.71
CA MET A 1 7.71 -27.80 27.93
C MET A 1 7.73 -26.95 26.67
N VAL A 2 8.44 -25.82 26.72
CA VAL A 2 8.52 -24.87 25.60
C VAL A 2 9.54 -25.43 24.63
N GLU A 3 9.06 -26.01 23.54
CA GLU A 3 9.93 -26.36 22.42
C GLU A 3 10.36 -25.05 21.75
N ARG A 4 11.58 -24.59 22.07
CA ARG A 4 12.24 -23.54 21.31
C ARG A 4 12.38 -24.08 19.88
N ALA A 5 11.57 -23.56 18.96
CA ALA A 5 11.76 -23.73 17.52
C ALA A 5 13.05 -23.02 17.07
N GLY A 6 14.18 -23.56 17.52
CA GLY A 6 15.52 -23.21 17.10
C GLY A 6 15.94 -24.16 15.98
N ASN A 7 15.55 -23.82 14.76
CA ASN A 7 16.38 -23.99 13.57
C ASN A 7 15.61 -23.38 12.40
N GLY A 8 15.91 -22.12 12.08
CA GLY A 8 15.47 -21.55 10.81
C GLY A 8 15.95 -22.48 9.70
N GLY A 9 15.01 -23.04 8.93
CA GLY A 9 15.32 -23.97 7.84
C GLY A 9 16.35 -23.39 6.87
N LEU A 10 16.91 -24.25 6.01
CA LEU A 10 18.02 -23.92 5.08
C LEU A 10 17.86 -22.57 4.35
N ALA A 11 16.64 -22.11 4.13
CA ALA A 11 16.31 -20.82 3.55
C ALA A 11 16.80 -19.59 4.37
N ARG A 12 16.82 -19.64 5.70
CA ARG A 12 17.15 -18.49 6.56
C ARG A 12 18.61 -18.01 6.44
N PRO A 13 19.64 -18.88 6.55
CA PRO A 13 21.02 -18.44 6.33
C PRO A 13 21.28 -17.98 4.89
N LEU A 14 20.47 -18.43 3.93
CA LEU A 14 20.54 -18.03 2.52
C LEU A 14 19.78 -16.73 2.22
N GLY A 15 19.16 -16.09 3.22
CA GLY A 15 18.36 -14.87 3.02
C GLY A 15 17.03 -15.11 2.29
N LEU A 16 16.61 -16.36 2.15
CA LEU A 16 15.38 -16.79 1.48
C LEU A 16 14.20 -16.97 2.44
N ALA A 17 14.39 -16.68 3.73
CA ALA A 17 13.33 -16.66 4.73
C ALA A 17 13.44 -15.42 5.62
N ALA A 18 12.31 -15.02 6.20
CA ALA A 18 12.26 -13.90 7.11
C ALA A 18 13.14 -14.10 8.35
N ARG A 19 13.69 -12.98 8.85
CA ARG A 19 14.48 -12.95 10.08
C ARG A 19 13.61 -12.90 11.34
N MET A 20 12.34 -12.50 11.22
CA MET A 20 11.38 -12.51 12.32
C MET A 20 10.75 -13.90 12.51
N THR A 21 10.28 -14.20 13.72
CA THR A 21 9.42 -15.36 13.99
C THR A 21 8.00 -15.12 13.46
N ALA A 22 7.17 -16.17 13.42
CA ALA A 22 5.76 -16.04 13.04
C ALA A 22 5.01 -15.09 13.97
N ASP A 23 5.22 -15.20 15.29
CA ASP A 23 4.59 -14.30 16.28
C ASP A 23 5.01 -12.84 16.07
N GLN A 24 6.30 -12.60 15.79
CA GLN A 24 6.78 -11.24 15.50
C GLN A 24 6.17 -10.69 14.20
N HIS A 25 6.00 -11.52 13.17
CA HIS A 25 5.27 -11.11 11.97
C HIS A 25 3.80 -10.80 12.27
N ALA A 26 3.14 -11.57 13.14
CA ALA A 26 1.74 -11.35 13.50
C ALA A 26 1.57 -10.01 14.22
N GLU A 27 2.39 -9.74 15.24
CA GLU A 27 2.38 -8.47 15.97
C GLU A 27 2.58 -7.26 15.03
N VAL A 28 3.58 -7.34 14.13
CA VAL A 28 3.82 -6.26 13.15
C VAL A 28 2.63 -6.05 12.22
N ASN A 29 1.96 -7.12 11.77
CA ASN A 29 0.78 -6.97 10.90
C ASN A 29 -0.42 -6.40 11.66
N ILE A 30 -0.61 -6.74 12.94
CA ILE A 30 -1.66 -6.17 13.78
C ILE A 30 -1.41 -4.67 13.95
N GLU A 31 -0.20 -4.29 14.37
CA GLU A 31 0.19 -2.89 14.53
C GLU A 31 0.06 -2.09 13.22
N ALA A 32 0.48 -2.67 12.08
CA ALA A 32 0.35 -2.03 10.78
C ALA A 32 -1.12 -1.74 10.41
N ASN A 33 -2.05 -2.64 10.77
CA ASN A 33 -3.48 -2.41 10.57
C ASN A 33 -4.02 -1.32 11.50
N GLU A 34 -3.58 -1.26 12.75
CA GLU A 34 -3.96 -0.19 13.70
C GLU A 34 -3.46 1.19 13.21
N ILE A 35 -2.21 1.26 12.75
CA ILE A 35 -1.65 2.48 12.15
C ILE A 35 -2.44 2.84 10.89
N GLY A 36 -2.74 1.87 10.03
CA GLY A 36 -3.54 2.07 8.83
C GLY A 36 -4.93 2.63 9.14
N ALA A 37 -5.58 2.14 10.19
CA ALA A 37 -6.88 2.64 10.66
C ALA A 37 -6.78 4.08 11.19
N ALA A 38 -5.65 4.47 11.79
CA ALA A 38 -5.42 5.79 12.37
C ALA A 38 -4.78 6.81 11.40
N ILE A 39 -4.46 6.43 10.15
CA ILE A 39 -3.62 7.25 9.26
C ILE A 39 -4.32 8.51 8.70
N ALA A 40 -5.64 8.60 8.77
CA ALA A 40 -6.42 9.65 8.10
C ALA A 40 -5.92 11.09 8.38
N PRO A 41 -5.60 11.50 9.63
CA PRO A 41 -5.07 12.85 9.89
C PRO A 41 -3.69 13.13 9.28
N VAL A 42 -2.92 12.10 8.93
CA VAL A 42 -1.67 12.27 8.16
C VAL A 42 -2.01 12.58 6.71
N LEU A 43 -2.95 11.83 6.11
CA LEU A 43 -3.40 12.05 4.74
C LEU A 43 -4.10 13.40 4.57
N ASP A 44 -4.88 13.84 5.55
CA ASP A 44 -5.55 15.15 5.54
C ASP A 44 -4.53 16.32 5.56
N ARG A 45 -3.28 16.10 5.99
CA ARG A 45 -2.21 17.11 6.03
C ARG A 45 -1.33 17.15 4.78
N ILE A 46 -1.57 16.29 3.80
CA ILE A 46 -0.80 16.27 2.55
C ILE A 46 -1.12 17.54 1.74
N THR A 47 -0.08 18.34 1.48
CA THR A 47 -0.18 19.62 0.76
C THR A 47 0.39 19.56 -0.66
N CYS A 48 0.76 18.39 -1.16
CA CYS A 48 1.31 18.21 -2.50
C CYS A 48 0.53 17.12 -3.26
N PRO A 49 0.54 17.15 -4.61
CA PRO A 49 -0.11 16.13 -5.42
C PRO A 49 0.34 14.70 -5.07
N VAL A 50 -0.63 13.83 -4.79
CA VAL A 50 -0.44 12.40 -4.52
C VAL A 50 -1.43 11.59 -5.34
N ARG A 51 -0.91 10.59 -6.06
CA ARG A 51 -1.69 9.70 -6.90
C ARG A 51 -1.67 8.26 -6.37
N TYR A 52 -2.85 7.69 -6.19
CA TYR A 52 -3.05 6.29 -5.84
C TYR A 52 -3.29 5.45 -7.10
N VAL A 53 -2.59 4.32 -7.19
CA VAL A 53 -2.89 3.24 -8.15
C VAL A 53 -3.31 2.02 -7.34
N LEU A 54 -4.57 1.63 -7.44
CA LEU A 54 -5.16 0.60 -6.57
C LEU A 54 -5.19 -0.75 -7.26
N ALA A 55 -4.66 -1.77 -6.59
CA ALA A 55 -4.73 -3.15 -7.03
C ALA A 55 -6.04 -3.83 -6.60
N THR A 56 -6.66 -4.59 -7.51
CA THR A 56 -7.92 -5.32 -7.28
C THR A 56 -7.78 -6.84 -7.38
N GLY A 57 -6.62 -7.33 -7.84
CA GLY A 57 -6.33 -8.75 -7.91
C GLY A 57 -6.25 -9.41 -6.53
N ALA A 58 -6.53 -10.72 -6.49
CA ALA A 58 -6.46 -11.51 -5.26
C ALA A 58 -5.09 -11.39 -4.57
N ASN A 59 -5.10 -11.30 -3.25
CA ASN A 59 -3.92 -11.27 -2.41
C ASN A 59 -3.93 -12.44 -1.40
N LEU A 60 -2.77 -12.71 -0.83
CA LEU A 60 -2.66 -13.61 0.32
C LEU A 60 -3.07 -12.82 1.57
N GLY A 61 -4.00 -13.36 2.36
CA GLY A 61 -4.35 -12.81 3.68
C GLY A 61 -5.59 -11.92 3.74
N GLY A 62 -6.41 -11.86 2.68
CA GLY A 62 -7.71 -11.18 2.72
C GLY A 62 -8.66 -11.68 1.63
N SER A 63 -9.96 -11.63 1.90
CA SER A 63 -10.99 -11.90 0.91
C SER A 63 -11.16 -10.72 -0.06
N GLN A 64 -11.78 -10.99 -1.20
CA GLN A 64 -12.06 -9.93 -2.18
C GLN A 64 -12.95 -8.81 -1.62
N GLU A 65 -13.89 -9.17 -0.76
CA GLU A 65 -14.80 -8.22 -0.10
C GLU A 65 -14.07 -7.35 0.92
N GLU A 66 -13.24 -7.96 1.79
CA GLU A 66 -12.41 -7.22 2.74
C GLU A 66 -11.49 -6.23 2.02
N MET A 67 -10.85 -6.66 0.93
CA MET A 67 -9.98 -5.78 0.15
C MET A 67 -10.75 -4.67 -0.58
N ALA A 68 -12.00 -4.93 -0.99
CA ALA A 68 -12.87 -3.89 -1.53
C ALA A 68 -13.23 -2.84 -0.47
N ALA A 69 -13.51 -3.27 0.77
CA ALA A 69 -13.75 -2.38 1.89
C ALA A 69 -12.51 -1.52 2.23
N VAL A 70 -11.31 -2.11 2.23
CA VAL A 70 -10.04 -1.38 2.42
C VAL A 70 -9.83 -0.31 1.34
N ARG A 71 -10.13 -0.60 0.07
CA ARG A 71 -10.04 0.42 -1.00
C ARG A 71 -11.09 1.52 -0.80
N ALA A 72 -12.32 1.15 -0.44
CA ALA A 72 -13.41 2.09 -0.21
C ALA A 72 -13.13 3.04 0.98
N SER A 73 -12.34 2.61 1.97
CA SER A 73 -11.98 3.44 3.13
C SER A 73 -11.14 4.67 2.77
N LEU A 74 -10.58 4.74 1.56
CA LEU A 74 -9.90 5.94 1.04
C LEU A 74 -10.89 7.06 0.67
N GLY A 75 -12.15 6.72 0.35
CA GLY A 75 -13.16 7.66 -0.15
C GLY A 75 -13.34 8.93 0.70
N PRO A 76 -13.48 8.84 2.04
CA PRO A 76 -13.58 10.02 2.89
C PRO A 76 -12.37 10.95 2.79
N VAL A 77 -11.15 10.43 2.61
CA VAL A 77 -9.94 11.25 2.44
C VAL A 77 -9.96 11.97 1.09
N LEU A 78 -10.29 11.26 0.00
CA LEU A 78 -10.40 11.85 -1.35
C LEU A 78 -11.44 12.98 -1.40
N ALA A 79 -12.51 12.87 -0.61
CA ALA A 79 -13.54 13.90 -0.53
C ALA A 79 -13.02 15.20 0.13
N ARG A 80 -12.14 15.08 1.13
CA ARG A 80 -11.64 16.19 1.95
C ARG A 80 -10.35 16.82 1.44
N ASN A 81 -9.45 16.03 0.83
CA ASN A 81 -8.15 16.50 0.35
C ASN A 81 -8.04 16.35 -1.17
N LYS A 82 -8.06 17.48 -1.91
CA LYS A 82 -7.99 17.51 -3.38
C LYS A 82 -6.62 17.17 -3.96
N ASN A 83 -5.58 17.25 -3.14
CA ASN A 83 -4.22 16.85 -3.52
C ASN A 83 -4.11 15.33 -3.67
N ILE A 84 -5.04 14.57 -3.08
CA ILE A 84 -5.03 13.12 -3.13
C ILE A 84 -6.08 12.62 -4.12
N GLN A 85 -5.64 11.90 -5.13
CA GLN A 85 -6.52 11.36 -6.17
C GLN A 85 -6.17 9.91 -6.51
N VAL A 86 -7.13 9.18 -7.06
CA VAL A 86 -6.91 7.84 -7.61
C VAL A 86 -6.73 7.98 -9.12
N SER A 87 -5.54 7.68 -9.63
CA SER A 87 -5.28 7.70 -11.08
C SER A 87 -5.82 6.46 -11.78
N ALA A 88 -5.72 5.29 -11.13
CA ALA A 88 -6.19 4.04 -11.73
C ALA A 88 -6.54 2.96 -10.70
N GLN A 89 -7.40 2.03 -11.13
CA GLN A 89 -7.56 0.72 -10.50
C GLN A 89 -7.19 -0.36 -11.52
N VAL A 90 -6.40 -1.34 -11.10
CA VAL A 90 -5.83 -2.36 -12.00
C VAL A 90 -6.13 -3.78 -11.51
N ALA A 91 -6.15 -4.73 -12.44
CA ALA A 91 -6.54 -6.11 -12.16
C ALA A 91 -5.45 -6.93 -11.44
N SER A 92 -4.18 -6.53 -11.48
CA SER A 92 -3.14 -7.20 -10.71
C SER A 92 -3.28 -6.94 -9.21
N ASN A 93 -2.54 -7.71 -8.41
CA ASN A 93 -2.39 -7.50 -6.98
C ASN A 93 -1.14 -6.64 -6.67
N HIS A 94 -0.96 -6.27 -5.40
CA HIS A 94 0.11 -5.39 -4.93
C HIS A 94 1.53 -5.91 -5.26
N SER A 95 1.75 -7.23 -5.28
CA SER A 95 3.06 -7.82 -5.64
C SER A 95 3.33 -7.80 -7.14
N HIS A 96 2.31 -7.57 -7.98
CA HIS A 96 2.41 -7.65 -9.43
C HIS A 96 2.14 -6.35 -10.16
N ILE A 97 1.66 -5.30 -9.48
CA ILE A 97 1.32 -4.01 -10.10
C ILE A 97 2.48 -3.42 -10.91
N LEU A 98 3.70 -3.42 -10.36
CA LEU A 98 4.89 -2.91 -11.06
C LEU A 98 5.36 -3.82 -12.20
N ARG A 99 4.99 -5.11 -12.18
CA ARG A 99 5.41 -6.06 -13.22
C ARG A 99 4.44 -6.09 -14.39
N LYS A 100 3.13 -5.99 -14.11
CA LYS A 100 2.05 -6.23 -15.08
C LYS A 100 1.37 -4.95 -15.53
N ASP A 101 1.23 -3.99 -14.63
CA ASP A 101 0.48 -2.75 -14.86
C ASP A 101 1.38 -1.51 -14.74
N TYR A 102 2.66 -1.67 -15.08
CA TYR A 102 3.67 -0.61 -14.97
C TYR A 102 3.31 0.64 -15.78
N HIS A 103 2.54 0.50 -16.86
CA HIS A 103 2.02 1.63 -17.63
C HIS A 103 1.12 2.53 -16.77
N ALA A 104 0.18 1.96 -16.01
CA ALA A 104 -0.71 2.73 -15.14
C ALA A 104 0.07 3.49 -14.06
N VAL A 105 1.16 2.90 -13.55
CA VAL A 105 2.06 3.58 -12.61
C VAL A 105 2.84 4.70 -13.30
N ALA A 106 3.35 4.46 -14.51
CA ALA A 106 4.07 5.49 -15.27
C ALA A 106 3.16 6.66 -15.67
N ASP A 107 1.90 6.40 -15.98
CA ASP A 107 0.89 7.43 -16.25
C ASP A 107 0.59 8.24 -14.99
N ALA A 108 0.35 7.59 -13.85
CA ALA A 108 0.15 8.27 -12.58
C ALA A 108 1.35 9.16 -12.18
N VAL A 109 2.59 8.71 -12.46
CA VAL A 109 3.80 9.53 -12.24
C VAL A 109 3.80 10.76 -13.15
N ARG A 110 3.46 10.62 -14.43
CA ARG A 110 3.36 11.77 -15.36
C ARG A 110 2.26 12.75 -14.94
N GLU A 111 1.10 12.26 -14.52
CA GLU A 111 0.03 13.08 -13.98
C GLU A 111 0.48 13.85 -12.74
N THR A 112 1.18 13.18 -11.81
CA THR A 112 1.70 13.83 -10.60
C THR A 112 2.69 14.95 -10.94
N ALA A 113 3.58 14.72 -11.91
CA ALA A 113 4.54 15.73 -12.35
C ALA A 113 3.86 16.93 -13.03
N ALA A 114 2.83 16.69 -13.84
CA ALA A 114 2.08 17.76 -14.49
C ALA A 114 1.38 18.68 -13.46
N ASP A 115 0.74 18.10 -12.43
CA ASP A 115 0.12 18.89 -11.35
C ASP A 115 1.14 19.77 -10.62
N LEU A 116 2.35 19.23 -10.36
CA LEU A 116 3.42 19.99 -9.70
C LEU A 116 3.90 21.17 -10.56
N ASP A 117 4.04 20.98 -11.87
CA ASP A 117 4.46 22.04 -12.79
C ASP A 117 3.39 23.15 -12.90
N GLU A 118 2.09 22.80 -12.82
CA GLU A 118 0.99 23.76 -12.78
C GLU A 118 0.98 24.59 -11.49
N GLU A 119 1.21 23.97 -10.32
CA GLU A 119 1.33 24.68 -9.04
C GLU A 119 2.50 25.68 -9.05
N VAL A 120 3.66 25.29 -9.59
CA VAL A 120 4.84 26.18 -9.68
C VAL A 120 4.61 27.35 -10.64
N SER A 121 3.76 27.18 -11.66
CA SER A 121 3.46 28.22 -12.65
C SER A 121 2.39 29.22 -12.18
N ALA A 122 1.69 28.93 -11.08
CA ALA A 122 0.62 29.77 -10.53
C ALA A 122 1.09 30.77 -9.46
N ASP A 123 2.34 30.64 -8.99
CA ASP A 123 3.05 31.56 -8.06
C ASP A 123 3.90 32.61 -8.82
#